data_AF-A0A7S3F9W2-F1
#
_entry.id   AF-A0A7S3F9W2-F1
#
_cell.length_a   1.000
_cell.length_b   1.000
_cell.length_c   1.000
_cell.angle_alpha   90.00
_cell.angle_beta   90.00
_cell.angle_gamma   90.00
#
_symmetry.space_group_name_H-M   'P 1'
#
loop_
_entity.id
_entity.type
_entity.pdbx_description
1 polymer ?
#
loop_
_entity_poly.entity_id
_entity_poly.type
_entity_poly.pdbx_seq_one_letter_code
_entity_poly.pdbx_strand_id
1 'polypeptide(L)'
;LFIVLVLIISLGTGFSFTLLMPGLRQILDSRVQFASSGILMPFWGLLGMGDIDITQELGYESPTYVIVPLVTYFYLFLATVILINLLIAQMSATYDRVKENSRLFWLFERSKLILEAKDEKGPIPPPLNVLVWLGEVLLRLREKERSVQFAVSGRTQAAGMA
;
A
#
# COMPACT_ATOMS: atom_id res chain seq x y z
N LEU A 1 -16.25 -4.15 -0.67
CA LEU A 1 -17.41 -4.63 -1.46
C LEU A 1 -17.10 -4.61 -2.96
N PHE A 2 -16.58 -3.50 -3.51
CA PHE A 2 -16.07 -3.44 -4.89
C PHE A 2 -15.20 -4.65 -5.29
N ILE A 3 -14.09 -4.89 -4.57
CA ILE A 3 -13.16 -6.00 -4.86
C ILE A 3 -13.84 -7.37 -4.79
N VAL A 4 -14.79 -7.56 -3.86
CA VAL A 4 -15.52 -8.82 -3.69
C VAL A 4 -16.42 -9.09 -4.89
N LEU A 5 -17.13 -8.06 -5.38
CA LEU A 5 -17.98 -8.16 -6.56
C LEU A 5 -17.14 -8.48 -7.81
N VAL A 6 -16.00 -7.80 -7.99
CA VAL A 6 -15.06 -8.08 -9.09
C VAL A 6 -14.60 -9.54 -9.04
N LEU A 7 -14.24 -10.03 -7.85
CA LEU A 7 -13.75 -11.39 -7.68
C LEU A 7 -14.85 -12.42 -7.96
N ILE A 8 -16.08 -12.21 -7.49
CA ILE A 8 -17.22 -13.11 -7.76
C ILE A 8 -17.50 -13.21 -9.27
N ILE A 9 -17.58 -12.07 -9.97
CA ILE A 9 -17.86 -12.07 -11.41
C ILE A 9 -16.70 -12.73 -12.17
N SER A 10 -15.46 -12.37 -11.83
CA SER A 10 -14.25 -12.93 -12.48
C SER A 10 -14.16 -14.44 -12.30
N LEU A 11 -14.38 -14.94 -11.07
CA LEU A 11 -14.36 -16.38 -10.79
C LEU A 11 -15.44 -17.13 -11.58
N GLY A 12 -16.66 -16.59 -11.68
CA GLY A 12 -17.75 -17.21 -12.45
C GLY A 12 -17.41 -17.30 -13.94
N THR A 13 -16.88 -16.23 -14.53
CA THR A 13 -16.45 -16.22 -15.93
C THR A 13 -15.22 -17.10 -16.18
N GLY A 14 -14.25 -17.11 -15.25
CA GLY A 14 -13.03 -17.89 -15.39
C GLY A 14 -13.27 -19.39 -15.22
N PHE A 15 -14.22 -19.78 -14.36
CA PHE A 15 -14.71 -21.15 -14.29
C PHE A 15 -15.35 -21.59 -15.62
N SER A 16 -16.19 -20.72 -16.20
CA SER A 16 -16.82 -20.97 -17.50
C SER A 16 -15.80 -21.14 -18.63
N PHE A 17 -14.76 -20.30 -18.69
CA PHE A 17 -13.68 -20.43 -19.67
C PHE A 17 -12.81 -21.68 -19.46
N THR A 18 -12.54 -22.04 -18.21
CA THR A 18 -11.79 -23.26 -17.89
C THR A 18 -12.55 -24.51 -18.35
N LEU A 19 -13.88 -24.51 -18.29
CA LEU A 19 -14.72 -25.61 -18.79
C LEU A 19 -14.81 -25.64 -20.32
N LEU A 20 -14.93 -24.48 -20.96
CA LEU A 20 -15.11 -24.38 -22.42
C LEU A 20 -13.81 -24.61 -23.21
N MET A 21 -12.65 -24.40 -22.57
CA MET A 21 -11.33 -24.51 -23.20
C MET A 21 -10.47 -25.60 -22.54
N PRO A 22 -10.64 -26.88 -22.92
CA PRO A 22 -9.76 -27.95 -22.47
C PRO A 22 -8.37 -27.76 -23.11
N GLY A 23 -7.45 -27.09 -22.41
CA GLY A 23 -6.11 -26.73 -22.91
C GLY A 23 -5.62 -25.35 -22.48
N LEU A 24 -6.52 -24.50 -21.95
CA LEU A 24 -6.24 -23.14 -21.50
C LEU A 24 -5.01 -23.04 -20.58
N ARG A 25 -4.85 -24.03 -19.68
CA ARG A 25 -3.79 -24.03 -18.66
C ARG A 25 -2.39 -24.09 -19.27
N GLN A 26 -2.23 -24.81 -20.39
CA GLN A 26 -0.94 -24.95 -21.07
C GLN A 26 -0.57 -23.67 -21.85
N ILE A 27 -1.58 -23.01 -22.45
CA ILE A 27 -1.41 -21.74 -23.15
C ILE A 27 -1.09 -20.61 -22.14
N LEU A 28 -1.80 -20.58 -21.03
CA LEU A 28 -1.60 -19.63 -19.94
C LEU A 28 -0.18 -19.67 -19.36
N ASP A 29 0.38 -20.86 -19.12
CA ASP A 29 1.72 -21.01 -18.57
C ASP A 29 2.81 -20.41 -19.48
N SER A 30 2.56 -20.45 -20.80
CA SER A 30 3.48 -19.91 -21.82
C SER A 30 3.41 -18.39 -22.00
N ARG A 31 2.29 -17.75 -21.64
CA ARG A 31 2.06 -16.30 -21.87
C ARG A 31 2.03 -15.48 -20.58
N VAL A 32 1.46 -16.02 -19.50
CA VAL A 32 1.12 -15.26 -18.29
C VAL A 32 1.42 -16.09 -17.03
N GLN A 33 2.69 -16.10 -16.61
CA GLN A 33 3.19 -16.91 -15.48
C GLN A 33 2.45 -16.67 -14.15
N PHE A 34 1.93 -15.45 -13.93
CA PHE A 34 1.16 -15.10 -12.72
C PHE A 34 -0.33 -15.43 -12.82
N ALA A 35 -0.87 -15.68 -14.01
CA ALA A 35 -2.26 -16.09 -14.25
C ALA A 35 -2.38 -17.61 -14.47
N SER A 36 -1.53 -18.39 -13.82
CA SER A 36 -1.47 -19.86 -13.91
C SER A 36 -2.77 -20.58 -13.52
N SER A 37 -3.69 -19.86 -12.88
CA SER A 37 -5.08 -20.29 -12.68
C SER A 37 -5.98 -19.64 -13.73
N GLY A 38 -6.46 -20.44 -14.69
CA GLY A 38 -7.40 -19.96 -15.72
C GLY A 38 -8.69 -19.33 -15.17
N ILE A 39 -9.00 -19.60 -13.91
CA ILE A 39 -10.11 -19.02 -13.16
C ILE A 39 -9.91 -17.50 -12.93
N LEU A 40 -8.67 -17.02 -12.80
CA LEU A 40 -8.36 -15.60 -12.58
C LEU A 40 -7.97 -14.86 -13.87
N MET A 41 -7.95 -15.53 -15.02
CA MET A 41 -7.65 -14.88 -16.30
C MET A 41 -8.56 -13.66 -16.57
N PRO A 42 -9.90 -13.71 -16.35
CA PRO A 42 -10.76 -12.54 -16.57
C PRO A 42 -10.50 -11.38 -15.61
N PHE A 43 -9.97 -11.64 -14.43
CA PHE A 43 -9.56 -10.60 -13.48
C PHE A 43 -8.38 -9.80 -14.03
N TRP A 44 -7.35 -10.50 -14.52
CA TRP A 44 -6.20 -9.86 -15.17
C TRP A 44 -6.58 -9.20 -16.49
N GLY A 45 -7.53 -9.76 -17.23
CA GLY A 45 -8.13 -9.14 -18.41
C GLY A 45 -8.76 -7.79 -18.14
N LEU A 46 -9.45 -7.62 -17.00
CA LEU A 46 -10.03 -6.35 -16.59
C LEU A 46 -8.98 -5.26 -16.33
N LEU A 47 -7.76 -5.64 -15.94
CA LEU A 47 -6.62 -4.73 -15.75
C LEU A 47 -5.86 -4.45 -17.06
N GLY A 48 -6.32 -4.97 -18.19
CA GLY A 48 -5.63 -4.85 -19.48
C GLY A 48 -4.47 -5.82 -19.65
N MET A 49 -4.36 -6.82 -18.78
CA MET A 49 -3.27 -7.81 -18.76
C MET A 49 -3.69 -9.18 -19.31
N GLY A 50 -4.93 -9.29 -19.79
CA GLY A 50 -5.42 -10.45 -20.51
C GLY A 50 -5.24 -10.24 -22.00
N ASP A 51 -4.60 -11.20 -22.66
CA ASP A 51 -4.54 -11.25 -24.10
C ASP A 51 -5.90 -11.74 -24.64
N ILE A 52 -6.44 -11.10 -25.66
CA ILE A 52 -7.74 -11.44 -26.26
C ILE A 52 -7.51 -12.42 -27.44
N ASP A 53 -6.29 -12.42 -27.99
CA ASP A 53 -5.92 -13.19 -29.18
C ASP A 53 -5.64 -14.66 -28.84
N ILE A 54 -5.48 -14.99 -27.55
CA ILE A 54 -5.38 -16.37 -27.04
C ILE A 54 -6.57 -17.23 -27.51
N THR A 55 -7.71 -16.60 -27.76
CA THR A 55 -8.94 -17.25 -28.21
C THR A 55 -8.93 -17.59 -29.70
N GLN A 56 -8.11 -16.89 -30.51
CA GLN A 56 -7.98 -17.12 -31.95
C GLN A 56 -7.00 -18.24 -32.30
N GLU A 57 -6.03 -18.56 -31.42
CA GLU A 57 -5.10 -19.68 -31.63
C GLU A 57 -5.76 -21.05 -31.40
N LEU A 58 -6.96 -21.09 -30.84
CA LEU A 58 -7.76 -22.30 -30.70
C LEU A 58 -8.51 -22.52 -32.03
N GLY A 59 -8.00 -23.46 -32.83
CA GLY A 59 -8.41 -23.67 -34.22
C GLY A 59 -9.92 -23.65 -34.51
N TYR A 60 -10.24 -23.34 -35.76
CA TYR A 60 -11.59 -23.13 -36.33
C TYR A 60 -12.58 -24.31 -36.19
N GLU A 61 -12.14 -25.43 -35.62
CA GLU A 61 -12.87 -26.70 -35.59
C GLU A 61 -13.97 -26.74 -34.51
N SER A 62 -14.04 -25.75 -33.60
CA SER A 62 -15.03 -25.73 -32.50
C SER A 62 -15.84 -24.42 -32.45
N PRO A 63 -17.14 -24.46 -32.08
CA PRO A 63 -17.96 -23.26 -31.94
C PRO A 63 -17.46 -22.29 -30.86
N THR A 64 -16.56 -22.75 -29.98
CA THR A 64 -15.89 -21.98 -28.94
C THR A 64 -15.08 -20.79 -29.51
N TYR A 65 -14.61 -20.88 -30.75
CA TYR A 65 -13.87 -19.82 -31.45
C TYR A 65 -14.66 -18.49 -31.51
N VAL A 66 -15.99 -18.54 -31.65
CA VAL A 66 -16.83 -17.34 -31.72
C VAL A 66 -17.36 -16.96 -30.33
N ILE A 67 -17.74 -17.97 -29.55
CA ILE A 67 -18.44 -17.77 -28.27
C ILE A 67 -17.52 -17.12 -27.24
N VAL A 68 -16.27 -17.57 -27.13
CA VAL A 68 -15.39 -17.09 -26.06
C VAL A 68 -14.96 -15.63 -26.25
N PRO A 69 -14.45 -15.17 -27.41
CA PRO A 69 -14.15 -13.76 -27.58
C PRO A 69 -15.39 -12.88 -27.40
N LEU A 70 -16.57 -13.32 -27.88
CA LEU A 70 -17.82 -12.57 -27.69
C LEU A 70 -18.19 -12.41 -26.21
N VAL A 71 -18.11 -13.48 -25.42
CA VAL A 71 -18.35 -13.44 -23.98
C VAL A 71 -17.29 -12.60 -23.27
N THR A 72 -16.02 -12.70 -23.67
CA THR A 72 -14.93 -11.89 -23.12
C THR A 72 -15.15 -10.39 -23.34
N TYR A 73 -15.49 -9.97 -24.57
CA TYR A 73 -15.77 -8.56 -24.87
C TYR A 73 -16.98 -8.04 -24.10
N PHE A 74 -18.05 -8.83 -24.04
CA PHE A 74 -19.26 -8.46 -23.30
C PHE A 74 -18.99 -8.36 -21.79
N TYR A 75 -18.19 -9.28 -21.25
CA TYR A 75 -17.72 -9.24 -19.86
C TYR A 75 -16.88 -7.98 -19.61
N LEU A 76 -15.87 -7.66 -20.43
CA LEU A 76 -15.06 -6.45 -20.25
C LEU A 76 -15.92 -5.18 -20.26
N PHE A 77 -16.87 -5.10 -21.19
CA PHE A 77 -17.76 -3.95 -21.31
C PHE A 77 -18.66 -3.80 -20.08
N LEU A 78 -19.43 -4.84 -19.74
CA LEU A 78 -20.34 -4.79 -18.60
C LEU A 78 -19.62 -4.62 -17.28
N ALA A 79 -18.55 -5.37 -17.05
CA ALA A 79 -17.77 -5.29 -15.83
C ALA A 79 -17.24 -3.86 -15.67
N THR A 80 -16.60 -3.28 -16.68
CA THR A 80 -16.04 -1.91 -16.58
C THR A 80 -17.12 -0.88 -16.26
N VAL A 81 -18.27 -0.90 -16.94
CA VAL A 81 -19.36 0.06 -16.69
C VAL A 81 -19.92 -0.10 -15.27
N ILE A 82 -20.22 -1.33 -14.85
CA ILE A 82 -20.77 -1.62 -13.51
C ILE A 82 -19.74 -1.25 -12.43
N LEU A 83 -18.47 -1.60 -12.64
CA LEU A 83 -17.39 -1.34 -11.70
C LEU A 83 -17.20 0.15 -11.48
N ILE A 84 -17.09 0.94 -12.55
CA ILE A 84 -16.89 2.39 -12.44
C ILE A 84 -18.09 3.04 -11.74
N ASN A 85 -19.31 2.67 -12.11
CA ASN A 85 -20.52 3.23 -11.50
C ASN A 85 -20.60 2.93 -9.99
N LEU A 86 -20.28 1.71 -9.60
CA LEU A 86 -20.29 1.32 -8.18
C LEU A 86 -19.08 1.86 -7.41
N LEU A 87 -17.92 1.99 -8.05
CA LEU A 87 -16.72 2.56 -7.41
C LEU A 87 -16.94 4.04 -7.10
N ILE A 88 -17.46 4.80 -8.08
CA ILE A 88 -17.77 6.22 -7.89
C ILE A 88 -18.83 6.37 -6.80
N ALA A 89 -19.90 5.56 -6.83
CA ALA A 89 -20.93 5.60 -5.79
C ALA A 89 -20.37 5.34 -4.38
N GLN A 90 -19.49 4.34 -4.22
CA GLN A 90 -18.89 4.03 -2.92
C GLN A 90 -17.90 5.10 -2.45
N MET A 91 -17.07 5.61 -3.36
CA MET A 91 -16.14 6.69 -3.04
C MET A 91 -16.91 7.96 -2.66
N SER A 92 -17.95 8.33 -3.41
CA SER A 92 -18.78 9.50 -3.12
C SER A 92 -19.47 9.38 -1.76
N ALA A 93 -20.14 8.25 -1.48
CA ALA A 93 -20.82 8.06 -0.20
C ALA A 93 -19.85 8.05 0.99
N THR A 94 -18.66 7.46 0.83
CA THR A 94 -17.63 7.45 1.88
C THR A 94 -17.02 8.84 2.05
N TYR A 95 -16.79 9.56 0.96
CA TYR A 95 -16.28 10.92 0.97
C TYR A 95 -17.21 11.85 1.76
N ASP A 96 -18.52 11.80 1.49
CA ASP A 96 -19.49 12.64 2.21
C ASP A 96 -19.52 12.30 3.71
N ARG A 97 -19.52 11.01 4.07
CA ARG A 97 -19.49 10.56 5.46
C ARG A 97 -18.21 10.99 6.20
N VAL A 98 -17.06 10.87 5.57
CA VAL A 98 -15.76 11.19 6.21
C VAL A 98 -15.55 12.70 6.28
N LYS A 99 -16.04 13.45 5.29
CA LYS A 99 -15.92 14.91 5.22
C LYS A 99 -16.56 15.62 6.41
N GLU A 100 -17.68 15.11 6.91
CA GLU A 100 -18.40 15.70 8.06
C GLU A 100 -17.50 15.83 9.30
N ASN A 101 -16.63 14.85 9.57
CA ASN A 101 -15.72 14.85 10.72
C ASN A 101 -14.26 15.22 10.38
N SER A 102 -13.91 15.29 9.09
CA SER A 102 -12.54 15.53 8.63
C SER A 102 -11.98 16.88 9.06
N ARG A 103 -12.82 17.93 9.14
CA ARG A 103 -12.36 19.27 9.54
C ARG A 103 -11.88 19.31 10.99
N LEU A 104 -12.62 18.68 11.89
CA LEU A 104 -12.26 18.58 13.30
C LEU A 104 -11.02 17.69 13.49
N PHE A 105 -10.99 16.54 12.81
CA PHE A 105 -9.83 15.66 12.82
C PHE A 105 -8.57 16.37 12.31
N TRP A 106 -8.68 17.10 11.20
CA TRP A 106 -7.56 17.87 10.65
C TRP A 106 -7.08 18.97 11.61
N LEU A 107 -7.99 19.68 12.28
CA LEU A 107 -7.61 20.68 13.28
C LEU A 107 -6.90 20.05 14.49
N PHE A 108 -7.39 18.89 14.95
CA PHE A 108 -6.76 18.13 16.02
C PHE A 108 -5.37 17.63 15.61
N GLU A 109 -5.24 17.00 14.45
CA GLU A 109 -3.98 16.48 13.93
C GLU A 109 -2.99 17.61 13.66
N ARG A 110 -3.44 18.74 13.12
CA ARG A 110 -2.64 19.96 12.98
C ARG A 110 -2.16 20.49 14.33
N SER A 111 -3.01 20.50 15.36
CA SER A 111 -2.60 20.95 16.70
C SER A 111 -1.53 20.03 17.29
N LYS A 112 -1.65 18.71 17.07
CA LYS A 112 -0.66 17.71 17.48
C LYS A 112 0.67 17.90 16.75
N LEU A 113 0.64 18.10 15.43
CA LEU A 113 1.85 18.36 14.64
C LEU A 113 2.56 19.65 15.06
N ILE A 114 1.81 20.71 15.40
CA ILE A 114 2.39 21.97 15.90
C ILE A 114 3.03 21.75 17.28
N LEU A 115 2.41 20.97 18.15
CA LEU A 115 2.95 20.64 19.47
C LEU A 115 4.23 19.80 19.36
N GLU A 116 4.22 18.74 18.54
CA GLU A 116 5.40 17.91 18.25
C GLU A 116 6.54 18.75 17.64
N ALA A 117 6.21 19.66 16.71
CA ALA A 117 7.19 20.57 16.13
C ALA A 117 7.76 21.58 17.14
N LYS A 118 7.02 21.90 18.21
CA LYS A 118 7.45 22.84 19.25
C LYS A 118 8.25 22.17 20.37
N ASP A 119 7.85 20.97 20.79
CA ASP A 119 8.38 20.32 21.99
C ASP A 119 9.45 19.25 21.68
N GLU A 120 9.41 18.58 20.51
CA GLU A 120 10.40 17.54 20.14
C GLU A 120 11.44 18.00 19.11
N LYS A 121 11.09 18.96 18.24
CA LYS A 121 12.02 19.45 17.21
C LYS A 121 12.74 20.70 17.70
N GLY A 122 14.06 20.64 17.80
CA GLY A 122 14.89 21.81 18.03
C GLY A 122 14.66 22.88 16.93
N PRO A 123 15.01 24.16 17.18
CA PRO A 123 14.72 25.29 16.28
C PRO A 123 15.45 25.24 14.92
N ILE A 124 16.11 24.13 14.59
CA ILE A 124 17.02 23.98 13.47
C ILE A 124 16.56 22.82 12.58
N PRO A 125 16.47 22.98 11.25
CA PRO A 125 16.00 21.92 10.36
C PRO A 125 16.86 20.64 10.46
N PRO A 126 16.28 19.46 10.19
CA PRO A 126 17.02 18.20 10.12
C PRO A 126 17.89 18.22 8.84
N PRO A 127 19.11 18.76 8.95
CA PRO A 127 20.35 17.99 9.03
C PRO A 127 21.31 18.49 10.16
N LEU A 128 21.01 19.62 10.79
CA LEU A 128 21.89 20.32 11.74
C LEU A 128 21.62 19.94 13.21
N ASN A 129 20.59 19.15 13.48
CA ASN A 129 20.24 18.65 14.82
C ASN A 129 21.33 17.77 15.45
N VAL A 130 22.16 17.11 14.62
CA VAL A 130 23.26 16.26 15.10
C VAL A 130 24.34 17.06 15.82
N LEU A 131 24.61 18.30 15.39
CA LEU A 131 25.61 19.19 16.02
C LEU A 131 25.17 19.68 17.40
N VAL A 132 23.87 19.95 17.58
CA VAL A 132 23.30 20.35 18.88
C VAL A 132 23.43 19.21 19.88
N TRP A 133 23.07 17.99 19.46
CA TRP A 133 23.19 16.81 20.31
C TRP A 133 24.64 16.52 20.69
N LEU A 134 25.58 16.68 19.75
CA LEU A 134 27.01 16.49 20.00
C LEU A 134 27.55 17.52 21.00
N GLY A 135 27.17 18.79 20.86
CA GLY A 135 27.55 19.87 21.77
C GLY A 135 27.00 19.66 23.19
N GLU A 136 25.75 19.22 23.30
CA GLU A 136 25.11 19.00 24.60
C GLU A 136 25.69 17.79 25.35
N VAL A 137 26.06 16.72 24.64
CA VAL A 137 26.77 15.57 25.23
C VAL A 137 28.16 15.99 25.73
N LEU A 138 28.90 16.80 24.98
CA LEU A 138 30.23 17.29 25.38
C LEU A 138 30.16 18.16 26.65
N LEU A 139 29.15 19.04 26.75
CA LEU A 139 28.95 19.88 27.93
C LEU A 139 28.59 19.04 29.16
N ARG A 140 27.73 18.03 29.01
CA ARG A 140 27.36 17.12 30.10
C ARG A 140 28.54 16.27 30.60
N LEU A 141 29.44 15.86 29.70
CA LEU A 141 30.67 15.15 30.09
C LEU A 141 31.63 16.08 30.84
N ARG A 142 31.81 17.31 30.36
CA ARG A 142 32.67 18.30 31.02
C ARG A 142 32.18 18.66 32.43
N GLU A 143 30.87 18.74 32.61
CA GLU A 143 30.28 19.03 33.92
C GLU A 143 30.46 17.85 34.89
N LYS A 144 30.28 16.61 34.40
CA LYS A 144 30.49 15.39 35.19
C LYS A 144 31.94 15.24 35.64
N GLU A 145 32.91 15.50 34.76
CA GLU A 145 34.34 15.49 35.12
C GLU A 145 34.67 16.52 36.20
N ARG A 146 34.07 17.70 36.11
CA ARG A 146 34.24 18.77 37.11
C ARG A 146 33.68 18.35 38.47
N SER A 147 32.50 17.74 38.52
CA SER A 147 31.91 17.21 39.77
C SER A 147 32.76 16.10 40.40
N VAL A 148 33.38 15.25 39.58
CA VAL A 148 34.27 14.18 40.06
C VAL A 148 35.56 14.76 40.63
N GLN A 149 36.16 15.78 39.99
CA GLN A 149 37.36 16.44 40.52
C GLN A 149 37.11 17.14 41.86
N PHE A 150 35.96 17.81 42.02
CA PHE A 150 35.59 18.40 43.32
C PHE A 150 35.39 17.33 44.40
N ALA A 151 34.80 16.17 44.06
CA ALA A 151 34.63 15.06 44.99
C ALA A 151 35.95 14.38 45.39
N VAL A 152 36.95 14.34 44.50
CA VAL A 152 38.29 13.77 44.78
C VAL A 152 39.17 14.75 45.55
N SER A 153 39.12 16.05 45.23
CA SER A 153 39.81 17.11 45.97
C SER A 153 39.32 17.22 47.43
N GLY A 154 38.02 16.99 47.68
CA GLY A 154 37.49 16.98 49.04
C GLY A 154 37.94 15.77 49.89
N ARG A 155 38.18 14.60 49.27
CA ARG A 155 38.64 13.39 49.99
C ARG A 155 40.13 13.43 50.32
N THR A 156 40.95 14.00 49.46
CA THR A 156 42.40 14.14 49.71
C THR A 156 42.70 15.15 50.81
N GLN A 157 41.88 16.20 50.94
CA GLN A 157 41.97 17.15 52.04
C GLN A 157 41.52 16.54 53.39
N ALA A 158 40.54 15.64 53.38
CA ALA A 158 40.09 14.92 54.57
C ALA A 158 41.07 13.82 55.02
N ALA A 159 41.81 13.19 54.09
CA ALA A 159 42.79 12.14 54.39
C ALA A 159 44.14 12.67 54.89
N GLY A 160 44.49 13.94 54.62
CA GLY A 160 45.72 14.58 55.12
C GLY A 160 45.58 15.23 56.50
N MET A 161 44.40 15.16 57.12
CA MET A 161 44.12 15.68 58.47
C MET A 161 43.92 14.57 59.52
N ALA A 162 44.12 13.30 59.14
CA ALA A 162 44.20 12.14 60.03
C ALA A 162 45.66 11.71 60.18
#